data_AF-A0A3D5J2M9-F1
#
_entry.id   AF-A0A3D5J2M9-F1
#
_cell.length_a   1.000
_cell.length_b   1.000
_cell.length_c   1.000
_cell.angle_alpha   90.00
_cell.angle_beta   90.00
_cell.angle_gamma   90.00
#
_symmetry.space_group_name_H-M   'P 1'
#
loop_
_entity.id
_entity.type
_entity.pdbx_description
1 polymer ?
#
loop_
_entity_poly.entity_id
_entity_poly.type
_entity_poly.pdbx_seq_one_letter_code
_entity_poly.pdbx_strand_id
1 'polypeptide(L)'
;MNTKLKKILKTIIPLLLGIFLIWYSYNSATPTERAELIRNIKKADPFWVGLSLVLGTLSHLSRAYRWKFMLEPLGYKPKFINSFMALMAGYLANLGIPRSGEFLRAATLKTYEDIPVEKGFGTIISERLADLIILLSIISLAVILQTDNVLTYFA
;
A
#
# COMPACT_ATOMS: atom_id res chain seq x y z
N MET A 1 -27.52 13.69 -8.25
CA MET A 1 -26.93 12.41 -8.72
C MET A 1 -27.25 11.32 -7.70
N ASN A 2 -27.81 10.18 -8.11
CA ASN A 2 -28.18 9.09 -7.20
C ASN A 2 -26.96 8.60 -6.40
N THR A 3 -27.08 8.51 -5.07
CA THR A 3 -25.97 8.15 -4.16
C THR A 3 -25.42 6.75 -4.43
N LYS A 4 -26.27 5.81 -4.87
CA LYS A 4 -25.84 4.48 -5.32
C LYS A 4 -25.01 4.54 -6.60
N LEU A 5 -25.43 5.33 -7.59
CA LEU A 5 -24.70 5.50 -8.85
C LEU A 5 -23.33 6.14 -8.61
N LYS A 6 -23.24 7.15 -7.73
CA LYS A 6 -21.97 7.76 -7.33
C LYS A 6 -21.00 6.76 -6.69
N LYS A 7 -21.51 5.85 -5.85
CA LYS A 7 -20.71 4.81 -5.19
C LYS A 7 -20.19 3.78 -6.20
N ILE A 8 -21.06 3.34 -7.10
CA ILE A 8 -20.72 2.39 -8.17
C ILE A 8 -19.64 2.96 -9.08
N LEU A 9 -19.82 4.19 -9.59
CA LEU A 9 -18.84 4.85 -10.46
C LEU A 9 -17.47 5.01 -9.77
N LYS A 10 -17.44 5.40 -8.49
CA LYS A 10 -16.19 5.53 -7.72
C LYS A 10 -15.40 4.23 -7.58
N THR A 11 -16.06 3.07 -7.65
CA THR A 11 -15.40 1.76 -7.58
C THR A 11 -15.09 1.21 -8.95
N ILE A 12 -16.02 1.28 -9.90
CA ILE A 12 -15.89 0.68 -11.23
C ILE A 12 -14.90 1.46 -12.10
N ILE A 13 -14.91 2.79 -12.06
CA ILE A 13 -14.03 3.60 -12.93
C ILE A 13 -12.55 3.28 -12.69
N PRO A 14 -12.01 3.29 -11.45
CA PRO A 14 -10.61 2.95 -11.24
C PRO A 14 -10.24 1.52 -11.64
N LEU A 15 -11.15 0.56 -11.42
CA LEU A 15 -10.94 -0.84 -11.84
C LEU A 15 -10.88 -0.97 -13.36
N LEU A 16 -11.84 -0.36 -14.07
CA LEU A 16 -11.84 -0.34 -15.53
C LEU A 16 -10.61 0.37 -16.09
N LEU A 17 -10.21 1.49 -15.46
CA LEU A 17 -8.99 2.20 -15.86
C LEU A 17 -7.76 1.30 -15.68
N GLY A 18 -7.63 0.58 -14.56
CA GLY A 18 -6.54 -0.37 -14.34
C GLY A 18 -6.50 -1.47 -15.40
N ILE A 19 -7.65 -2.10 -15.70
CA ILE A 19 -7.76 -3.13 -16.75
C ILE A 19 -7.40 -2.54 -18.12
N PHE A 20 -7.93 -1.37 -18.44
CA PHE A 20 -7.66 -0.67 -19.69
C PHE A 20 -6.17 -0.36 -19.85
N LEU A 21 -5.50 0.13 -18.81
CA LEU A 21 -4.06 0.45 -18.86
C LEU A 21 -3.20 -0.81 -19.04
N ILE A 22 -3.55 -1.91 -18.38
CA ILE A 22 -2.86 -3.21 -18.56
C ILE A 22 -3.05 -3.71 -20.00
N TRP A 23 -4.28 -3.69 -20.49
CA TRP A 23 -4.60 -4.10 -21.86
C TRP A 23 -3.89 -3.22 -22.89
N TYR A 24 -3.90 -1.91 -22.69
CA TYR A 24 -3.24 -0.95 -23.57
C TYR A 24 -1.73 -1.19 -23.58
N SER A 25 -1.09 -1.29 -22.40
CA SER A 25 0.35 -1.52 -22.26
C SER A 25 0.79 -2.84 -22.89
N TYR A 26 0.01 -3.91 -22.73
CA TYR A 26 0.31 -5.19 -23.35
C TYR A 26 0.17 -5.13 -24.86
N ASN A 27 -0.89 -4.48 -25.38
CA ASN A 27 -1.12 -4.37 -26.82
C ASN A 27 -0.14 -3.43 -27.52
N SER A 28 0.33 -2.38 -26.84
CA SER A 28 1.35 -1.48 -27.36
C SER A 28 2.74 -2.14 -27.44
N ALA A 29 2.98 -3.21 -26.67
CA ALA A 29 4.25 -3.93 -26.71
C ALA A 29 4.36 -4.80 -27.97
N THR A 30 5.54 -4.77 -28.58
CA THR A 30 5.95 -5.60 -29.72
C THR A 30 6.01 -7.09 -29.35
N PRO A 31 5.91 -8.02 -30.32
CA PRO A 31 6.05 -9.45 -30.06
C PRO A 31 7.35 -9.83 -29.35
N THR A 32 8.45 -9.13 -29.67
CA THR A 32 9.77 -9.31 -29.06
C THR A 32 9.79 -8.88 -27.60
N GLU A 33 9.21 -7.72 -27.25
CA GLU A 33 9.12 -7.24 -25.86
C GLU A 33 8.27 -8.18 -25.00
N ARG A 34 7.17 -8.70 -25.55
CA ARG A 34 6.32 -9.69 -24.86
C ARG A 34 7.07 -10.99 -24.58
N ALA A 35 7.83 -11.48 -25.56
CA ALA A 35 8.66 -12.68 -25.39
C ALA A 35 9.76 -12.46 -24.35
N GLU A 36 10.37 -11.28 -24.35
CA GLU A 36 11.39 -10.89 -23.37
C GLU A 36 10.82 -10.77 -21.95
N LEU A 37 9.64 -10.17 -21.78
CA LEU A 37 8.94 -10.13 -20.49
C LEU A 37 8.76 -11.53 -19.90
N ILE A 38 8.23 -12.46 -20.69
CA ILE A 38 8.02 -13.85 -20.25
C ILE A 38 9.35 -14.54 -19.94
N ARG A 39 10.38 -14.30 -20.76
CA ARG A 39 11.73 -14.84 -20.53
C ARG A 39 12.31 -14.33 -19.21
N ASN A 40 12.16 -13.04 -18.92
CA ASN A 40 12.66 -12.41 -17.70
C ASN A 40 11.94 -12.93 -16.46
N ILE A 41 10.63 -13.15 -16.53
CA ILE A 41 9.87 -13.80 -15.45
C ILE A 41 10.38 -15.23 -15.20
N LYS A 42 10.62 -16.01 -16.25
CA LYS A 42 11.09 -17.41 -16.13
C LYS A 42 12.54 -17.52 -15.65
N LYS A 43 13.39 -16.56 -16.00
CA LYS A 43 14.81 -16.52 -15.62
C LYS A 43 15.08 -15.72 -14.34
N ALA A 44 14.03 -15.21 -13.69
CA ALA A 44 14.19 -14.47 -12.45
C ALA A 44 14.93 -15.32 -11.42
N ASP A 45 15.99 -14.76 -10.85
CA ASP A 45 16.82 -15.44 -9.86
C ASP A 45 16.01 -15.65 -8.56
N PRO A 46 15.80 -16.91 -8.12
CA PRO A 46 15.06 -17.21 -6.90
C PRO A 46 15.65 -16.58 -5.64
N PHE A 47 16.96 -16.32 -5.62
CA PHE A 47 17.62 -15.66 -4.48
C PHE A 47 17.05 -14.26 -4.26
N TRP A 48 16.97 -13.44 -5.33
CA TRP A 48 16.45 -12.07 -5.24
C TRP A 48 14.95 -12.05 -4.95
N VAL A 49 14.20 -13.02 -5.48
CA VAL A 49 12.78 -13.19 -5.14
C VAL A 49 12.63 -13.50 -3.65
N GLY A 50 13.39 -14.48 -3.14
CA GLY A 50 13.37 -14.84 -1.72
C GLY A 50 13.78 -13.69 -0.80
N LEU A 51 14.85 -12.97 -1.14
CA LEU A 51 15.29 -11.80 -0.39
C LEU A 51 14.22 -10.70 -0.37
N SER A 52 13.51 -10.47 -1.47
CA SER A 52 12.42 -9.50 -1.53
C SER A 52 11.27 -9.87 -0.59
N LEU A 53 10.95 -11.17 -0.47
CA LEU A 53 9.93 -11.66 0.46
C LEU A 53 10.37 -11.43 1.91
N VAL A 54 11.61 -11.74 2.26
CA VAL A 54 12.14 -11.51 3.61
C VAL A 54 12.09 -10.03 3.97
N LEU A 55 12.58 -9.14 3.09
CA LEU A 55 12.55 -7.70 3.31
C LEU A 55 11.11 -7.16 3.38
N GLY A 56 10.20 -7.69 2.57
CA GLY A 56 8.77 -7.38 2.62
C GLY A 56 8.14 -7.75 3.96
N THR A 57 8.42 -8.95 4.47
CA THR A 57 7.95 -9.39 5.79
C THR A 57 8.54 -8.54 6.90
N LEU A 58 9.84 -8.23 6.87
CA LEU A 58 10.48 -7.34 7.85
C LEU A 58 9.87 -5.93 7.83
N SER A 59 9.55 -5.40 6.65
CA SER A 59 8.84 -4.12 6.50
C SER A 59 7.46 -4.17 7.17
N HIS A 60 6.71 -5.26 7.02
CA HIS A 60 5.41 -5.43 7.68
C HIS A 60 5.52 -5.58 9.20
N LEU A 61 6.53 -6.31 9.69
CA LEU A 61 6.84 -6.40 11.12
C LEU A 61 7.18 -5.03 11.70
N SER A 62 8.04 -4.26 11.03
CA SER A 62 8.38 -2.90 11.41
C SER A 62 7.15 -1.99 11.50
N ARG A 63 6.23 -2.07 10.53
CA ARG A 63 4.97 -1.30 10.55
C ARG A 63 4.06 -1.69 11.72
N ALA A 64 3.95 -2.98 12.01
CA ALA A 64 3.18 -3.44 13.17
C ALA A 64 3.77 -2.94 14.48
N TYR A 65 5.10 -2.91 14.59
CA TYR A 65 5.81 -2.40 15.75
C TYR A 65 5.62 -0.89 15.92
N ARG A 66 5.79 -0.12 14.83
CA ARG A 66 5.51 1.33 14.82
C ARG A 66 4.09 1.63 15.27
N TRP A 67 3.12 0.85 14.81
CA TRP A 67 1.72 1.07 15.16
C TRP A 67 1.44 0.89 16.65
N LYS A 68 2.09 -0.09 17.28
CA LYS A 68 2.02 -0.27 18.73
C LYS A 68 2.41 1.02 19.47
N PHE A 69 3.51 1.67 19.06
CA PHE A 69 3.93 2.94 19.67
C PHE A 69 2.94 4.08 19.46
N MET A 70 2.21 4.12 18.35
CA MET A 70 1.17 5.14 18.16
C MET A 70 -0.04 4.94 19.09
N LEU A 71 -0.26 3.71 19.55
CA LEU A 71 -1.35 3.38 20.48
C LEU A 71 -0.97 3.60 21.95
N GLU A 72 0.33 3.59 22.27
CA GLU A 72 0.83 3.76 23.64
C GLU A 72 0.42 5.08 24.31
N PRO A 73 0.50 6.26 23.66
CA PRO A 73 0.01 7.52 24.23
C PRO A 73 -1.49 7.55 24.51
N LEU A 74 -2.26 6.66 23.86
CA LEU A 74 -3.70 6.51 24.09
C LEU A 74 -4.00 5.53 25.24
N GLY A 75 -2.97 5.00 25.91
CA GLY A 75 -3.09 4.05 27.03
C GLY A 75 -3.17 2.58 26.60
N TYR A 76 -3.03 2.27 25.31
CA TYR A 76 -3.17 0.91 24.79
C TYR A 76 -1.81 0.28 24.46
N LYS A 77 -1.61 -0.97 24.87
CA LYS A 77 -0.38 -1.73 24.63
C LYS A 77 -0.71 -3.10 24.03
N PRO A 78 -1.16 -3.15 22.77
CA PRO A 78 -1.52 -4.43 22.16
C PRO A 78 -0.30 -5.34 22.05
N LYS A 79 -0.55 -6.67 22.05
CA LYS A 79 0.50 -7.64 21.75
C LYS A 79 0.96 -7.42 20.31
N PHE A 80 2.28 -7.41 20.11
CA PHE A 80 2.88 -7.20 18.79
C PHE A 80 2.31 -8.16 17.73
N ILE A 81 2.14 -9.43 18.08
CA ILE A 81 1.58 -10.44 17.18
C ILE A 81 0.15 -10.11 16.74
N ASN A 82 -0.68 -9.59 17.66
CA ASN A 82 -2.06 -9.21 17.34
C ASN A 82 -2.09 -7.96 16.46
N SER A 83 -1.22 -6.97 16.71
CA SER A 83 -1.02 -5.82 15.82
C SER A 83 -0.56 -6.23 14.42
N PHE A 84 0.36 -7.19 14.33
CA PHE A 84 0.84 -7.73 13.05
C PHE A 84 -0.26 -8.48 12.31
N MET A 85 -0.99 -9.38 12.97
CA MET A 85 -2.08 -10.13 12.36
C MET A 85 -3.23 -9.23 11.92
N ALA A 86 -3.60 -8.21 12.70
CA ALA A 86 -4.59 -7.21 12.30
C ALA A 86 -4.15 -6.42 11.07
N LEU A 87 -2.85 -6.11 10.96
CA LEU A 87 -2.27 -5.44 9.79
C LEU A 87 -2.29 -6.35 8.55
N MET A 88 -1.93 -7.63 8.69
CA MET A 88 -2.01 -8.63 7.62
C MET A 88 -3.45 -8.86 7.15
N ALA A 89 -4.41 -8.97 8.07
CA ALA A 89 -5.83 -9.09 7.74
C ALA A 89 -6.34 -7.87 6.95
N GLY A 90 -5.90 -6.67 7.34
CA GLY A 90 -6.17 -5.45 6.58
C GLY A 90 -5.61 -5.50 5.16
N TYR A 91 -4.36 -5.93 4.98
CA TYR A 91 -3.78 -6.09 3.64
C TYR A 91 -4.51 -7.13 2.79
N LEU A 92 -4.89 -8.26 3.38
CA LEU A 92 -5.68 -9.27 2.69
C LEU A 92 -7.04 -8.71 2.22
N ALA A 93 -7.74 -7.96 3.08
CA ALA A 93 -9.01 -7.33 2.73
C ALA A 93 -8.87 -6.30 1.60
N ASN A 94 -7.75 -5.58 1.56
CA ASN A 94 -7.44 -4.62 0.50
C ASN A 94 -7.22 -5.26 -0.88
N LEU A 95 -6.91 -6.57 -0.96
CA LEU A 95 -6.85 -7.29 -2.23
C LEU A 95 -8.25 -7.53 -2.83
N GLY A 96 -9.28 -7.67 -1.98
CA GLY A 96 -10.65 -7.87 -2.42
C GLY A 96 -11.42 -6.56 -2.60
N ILE A 97 -11.53 -5.77 -1.52
CA ILE A 97 -12.24 -4.50 -1.51
C ILE A 97 -11.23 -3.38 -1.20
N PRO A 98 -10.90 -2.51 -2.16
CA PRO A 98 -9.96 -1.43 -1.94
C PRO A 98 -10.35 -0.55 -0.75
N ARG A 99 -9.37 -0.26 0.11
CA ARG A 99 -9.49 0.60 1.30
C ARG A 99 -10.40 0.07 2.42
N SER A 100 -10.83 -1.19 2.34
CA SER A 100 -11.60 -1.83 3.42
C SER A 100 -10.70 -2.30 4.58
N GLY A 101 -9.42 -2.54 4.28
CA GLY A 101 -8.43 -3.07 5.21
C GLY A 101 -8.10 -2.14 6.36
N GLU A 102 -8.14 -0.83 6.14
CA GLU A 102 -7.89 0.17 7.19
C GLU A 102 -8.94 0.09 8.30
N PHE A 103 -10.22 -0.05 7.92
CA PHE A 103 -11.29 -0.24 8.89
C PHE A 103 -11.21 -1.62 9.55
N LEU A 104 -10.99 -2.67 8.75
CA LEU A 104 -10.92 -4.04 9.26
C LEU A 104 -9.80 -4.21 10.30
N ARG A 105 -8.63 -3.63 10.05
CA ARG A 105 -7.50 -3.63 11.00
C ARG A 105 -7.88 -3.02 12.36
N ALA A 106 -8.60 -1.89 12.37
CA ALA A 106 -9.07 -1.27 13.62
C ALA A 106 -10.17 -2.12 14.31
N ALA A 107 -11.08 -2.70 13.53
CA ALA A 107 -12.11 -3.60 14.04
C ALA A 107 -11.51 -4.88 14.65
N THR A 108 -10.48 -5.46 14.05
CA THR A 108 -9.77 -6.63 14.59
C THR A 108 -9.13 -6.31 15.94
N LEU A 109 -8.49 -5.15 16.10
CA LEU A 109 -7.94 -4.76 17.41
C LEU A 109 -9.02 -4.56 18.47
N LYS A 110 -10.23 -4.10 18.09
CA LYS A 110 -11.34 -4.05 19.04
C LYS A 110 -11.71 -5.44 19.56
N THR A 111 -11.73 -6.44 18.67
CA THR A 111 -12.08 -7.82 19.05
C THR A 111 -11.02 -8.50 19.92
N TYR A 112 -9.73 -8.33 19.61
CA TYR A 112 -8.65 -9.09 20.26
C TYR A 112 -7.87 -8.34 21.35
N GLU A 113 -7.94 -7.01 21.37
CA GLU A 113 -7.18 -6.15 22.30
C GLU A 113 -8.07 -5.11 23.00
N ASP A 114 -9.40 -5.16 22.79
CA ASP A 114 -10.42 -4.26 23.35
C ASP A 114 -10.22 -2.75 23.04
N ILE A 115 -9.39 -2.43 22.05
CA ILE A 115 -9.09 -1.06 21.63
C ILE A 115 -10.28 -0.48 20.87
N PRO A 116 -10.87 0.66 21.27
CA PRO A 116 -11.97 1.29 20.54
C PRO A 116 -11.62 1.55 19.07
N VAL A 117 -12.54 1.23 18.17
CA VAL A 117 -12.33 1.32 16.72
C VAL A 117 -11.96 2.74 16.32
N GLU A 118 -12.57 3.75 16.94
CA GLU A 118 -12.35 5.16 16.65
C GLU A 118 -10.92 5.59 17.00
N LYS A 119 -10.39 5.07 18.12
CA LYS A 119 -9.00 5.33 18.56
C LYS A 119 -8.02 4.64 17.64
N GLY A 120 -8.23 3.35 17.36
CA GLY A 120 -7.41 2.58 16.43
C GLY A 120 -7.39 3.20 15.03
N PHE A 121 -8.57 3.54 14.50
CA PHE A 121 -8.72 4.16 13.18
C PHE A 121 -8.10 5.56 13.13
N GLY A 122 -8.22 6.36 14.19
CA GLY A 122 -7.53 7.65 14.32
C GLY A 122 -6.02 7.52 14.16
N THR A 123 -5.39 6.55 14.83
CA THR A 123 -3.94 6.31 14.67
C THR A 123 -3.56 5.89 13.25
N ILE A 124 -4.40 5.12 12.57
CA ILE A 124 -4.15 4.71 11.17
C ILE A 124 -4.15 5.94 10.26
N ILE A 125 -5.12 6.85 10.41
CA ILE A 125 -5.17 8.09 9.63
C ILE A 125 -3.93 8.95 9.91
N SER A 126 -3.56 9.11 11.19
CA SER A 126 -2.37 9.88 11.58
C SER A 126 -1.09 9.32 10.94
N GLU A 127 -0.93 8.00 10.91
CA GLU A 127 0.16 7.33 10.19
C GLU A 127 0.17 7.68 8.71
N ARG A 128 -0.99 7.66 8.04
CA ARG A 128 -1.06 7.99 6.59
C ARG A 128 -0.72 9.44 6.29
N LEU A 129 -1.11 10.37 7.16
CA LEU A 129 -0.75 11.77 7.02
C LEU A 129 0.76 11.97 7.18
N ALA A 130 1.36 11.34 8.18
CA ALA A 130 2.81 11.38 8.37
C ALA A 130 3.55 10.74 7.18
N ASP A 131 3.10 9.58 6.70
CA ASP A 131 3.66 8.91 5.53
C ASP A 131 3.56 9.80 4.27
N LEU A 132 2.45 10.52 4.08
CA LEU A 132 2.26 11.44 2.96
C LEU A 132 3.22 12.64 3.05
N ILE A 133 3.38 13.24 4.23
CA ILE A 133 4.31 14.35 4.44
C ILE A 133 5.74 13.91 4.09
N ILE A 134 6.18 12.78 4.62
CA ILE A 134 7.52 12.23 4.35
C ILE A 134 7.70 11.95 2.86
N LEU A 135 6.70 11.34 2.21
CA LEU A 135 6.74 11.07 0.77
C LEU A 135 6.90 12.37 -0.03
N LEU A 136 6.10 13.38 0.27
CA LEU A 136 6.19 14.68 -0.42
C LEU A 136 7.55 15.34 -0.17
N SER A 137 8.07 15.30 1.06
CA SER A 137 9.40 15.84 1.38
C SER A 137 10.50 15.14 0.58
N ILE A 138 10.46 13.81 0.46
CA ILE A 138 11.45 13.04 -0.33
C ILE A 138 11.33 13.38 -1.82
N ILE A 139 10.11 13.47 -2.36
CA ILE A 139 9.89 13.85 -3.76
C ILE A 139 10.42 15.26 -4.01
N SER A 140 10.08 16.23 -3.16
CA SER A 140 10.59 17.61 -3.30
C SER A 140 12.11 17.67 -3.24
N LEU A 141 12.72 16.94 -2.31
CA LEU A 141 14.19 16.87 -2.22
C LEU A 141 14.79 16.25 -3.49
N ALA A 142 14.23 15.16 -4.00
CA ALA A 142 14.71 14.51 -5.21
C ALA A 142 14.60 15.45 -6.43
N VAL A 143 13.50 16.19 -6.57
CA VAL A 143 13.31 17.17 -7.66
C VAL A 143 14.35 18.29 -7.57
N ILE A 144 14.59 18.85 -6.37
CA ILE A 144 15.59 19.90 -6.17
C ILE A 144 16.99 19.39 -6.57
N LEU A 145 17.37 18.20 -6.10
CA LEU A 145 18.69 17.61 -6.39
C LEU A 145 18.88 17.19 -7.85
N GLN A 146 17.80 16.85 -8.55
CA GLN A 146 17.83 16.36 -9.94
C GLN A 146 17.35 17.42 -10.95
N THR A 147 17.30 18.70 -10.57
CA THR A 147 16.72 19.78 -11.39
C THR A 147 17.28 19.79 -12.82
N ASP A 148 18.60 19.66 -12.99
CA ASP A 148 19.25 19.69 -14.32
C ASP A 148 18.85 18.51 -15.20
N ASN A 149 18.76 17.31 -14.63
CA ASN A 149 18.33 16.10 -15.34
C ASN A 149 16.85 16.19 -15.73
N VAL A 150 16.01 16.75 -14.87
CA VAL A 150 14.60 16.98 -15.16
C VAL A 150 14.43 17.98 -16.29
N LEU A 151 15.15 19.11 -16.26
CA LEU A 151 15.08 20.13 -17.32
C LEU A 151 15.58 19.59 -18.66
N THR A 152 16.62 18.75 -18.66
CA THR A 152 17.18 18.13 -19.88
C THR A 152 16.19 17.17 -20.53
N TYR A 153 15.35 16.46 -19.77
CA TYR A 153 14.34 15.55 -20.33
C TYR A 153 13.21 16.28 -21.09
N PHE A 154 12.97 17.56 -20.76
CA PHE A 154 11.92 18.38 -21.37
C PHE A 154 12.42 19.36 -22.44
N ALA A 155 13.74 19.49 -22.61
CA ALA A 155 14.37 20.29 -23.65
C ALA A 155 14.49 19.50 -24.95
#